data_AF-A0A6C0ATU8-F1
#
_entry.id   AF-A0A6C0ATU8-F1
#
_cell.length_a   1.000
_cell.length_b   1.000
_cell.length_c   1.000
_cell.angle_alpha   90.00
_cell.angle_beta   90.00
_cell.angle_gamma   90.00
#
_symmetry.space_group_name_H-M   'P 1'
#
loop_
_entity.id
_entity.type
_entity.pdbx_description
1 polymer ?
#
loop_
_entity_poly.entity_id
_entity_poly.type
_entity_poly.pdbx_seq_one_letter_code
_entity_poly.pdbx_strand_id
1 'polypeptide(L)'
;MYLLYNTNRKKILKTKRLSSIMVLFSDIPQIKQFYLNIKPNIDTIYNFGVSCGVSLFKCYINTYTYIQTIYNQLYSEYPYFTLSMDNIDFYKQLLFSWIGNYNVEPNEKGWMLTQFLMKNKKLINSKCYETCLPKIPAYLCKDLEFLPKESIDSVTTKYDESVDAIKSIVFGSYKIQEGLSIMKLYDHYTCRSVFRDIPICVDTILPIQKCKNHFINVEYTHPDLKHTIPIDLTHMYLVNNIVLSPLFLHYILSLQPLSYIIDDEYVINIMDQDINMFQLTYYKYIIFDKDQYYVKEWSLPGKYMGSDQENHITTSSSSSDSISDIDHTNKDDSPEKHSPHPEYSSDSM
;
A
#
# COMPACT_ATOMS: atom_id res chain seq x y z
N MET A 1 -14.03 24.09 -4.67
CA MET A 1 -15.25 24.91 -4.94
C MET A 1 -14.99 26.39 -5.22
N TYR A 2 -13.98 27.05 -4.62
CA TYR A 2 -13.73 28.49 -4.82
C TYR A 2 -13.20 28.90 -6.21
N LEU A 3 -12.57 27.99 -6.96
CA LEU A 3 -12.03 28.30 -8.30
C LEU A 3 -13.09 28.29 -9.41
N LEU A 4 -14.18 27.52 -9.26
CA LEU A 4 -15.30 27.50 -10.22
C LEU A 4 -16.18 28.77 -10.13
N TYR A 5 -16.18 29.44 -8.98
CA TYR A 5 -16.97 30.66 -8.76
C TYR A 5 -16.38 31.87 -9.49
N ASN A 6 -15.05 31.96 -9.61
CA ASN A 6 -14.37 33.09 -10.24
C ASN A 6 -14.43 33.06 -11.78
N THR A 7 -14.46 31.87 -12.38
CA THR A 7 -14.54 31.71 -13.85
C THR A 7 -15.93 32.09 -14.37
N ASN A 8 -16.98 31.80 -13.60
CA ASN A 8 -18.34 32.22 -13.94
C ASN A 8 -18.54 33.74 -13.80
N ARG A 9 -17.91 34.39 -12.81
CA ARG A 9 -18.02 35.86 -12.63
C ARG A 9 -17.39 36.64 -13.79
N LYS A 10 -16.25 36.16 -14.33
CA LYS A 10 -15.61 36.76 -15.52
C LYS A 10 -16.42 36.54 -16.80
N LYS A 11 -17.07 35.38 -16.97
CA LYS A 11 -18.00 35.15 -18.09
C LYS A 11 -19.22 36.07 -18.01
N ILE A 12 -19.85 36.20 -16.84
CA ILE A 12 -21.03 37.03 -16.61
C ILE A 12 -20.74 38.53 -16.82
N LEU A 13 -19.56 39.02 -16.42
CA LEU A 13 -19.14 40.41 -16.67
C LEU A 13 -18.85 40.69 -18.16
N LYS A 14 -18.38 39.70 -18.92
CA LYS A 14 -18.14 39.83 -20.37
C LYS A 14 -19.45 39.83 -21.17
N THR A 15 -20.42 38.98 -20.81
CA THR A 15 -21.75 38.99 -21.44
C THR A 15 -22.56 40.25 -21.08
N LYS A 16 -22.45 40.79 -19.86
CA LYS A 16 -23.08 42.08 -19.52
C LYS A 16 -22.52 43.26 -20.32
N ARG A 17 -21.22 43.30 -20.59
CA ARG A 17 -20.61 44.37 -21.41
C ARG A 17 -21.00 44.29 -22.90
N LEU A 18 -21.11 43.09 -23.46
CA LEU A 18 -21.59 42.90 -24.84
C LEU A 18 -23.09 43.21 -24.98
N SER A 19 -23.89 42.87 -23.95
CA SER A 19 -25.31 43.22 -23.88
C SER A 19 -25.54 44.74 -23.80
N SER A 20 -24.75 45.48 -23.00
CA SER A 20 -24.86 46.96 -22.94
C SER A 20 -24.42 47.67 -24.21
N ILE A 21 -23.49 47.11 -24.98
CA ILE A 21 -23.08 47.70 -26.28
C ILE A 21 -24.16 47.46 -27.34
N MET A 22 -24.90 46.35 -27.30
CA MET A 22 -26.04 46.13 -28.21
C MET A 22 -27.23 47.07 -27.92
N VAL A 23 -27.42 47.54 -26.68
CA VAL A 23 -28.51 48.46 -26.31
C VAL A 23 -28.26 49.88 -26.82
N LEU A 24 -27.00 50.30 -26.99
CA LEU A 24 -26.66 51.64 -27.50
C LEU A 24 -26.87 51.82 -29.02
N PHE A 25 -27.08 50.72 -29.76
CA PHE A 25 -27.32 50.74 -31.21
C PHE A 25 -28.72 50.20 -31.60
N SER A 26 -29.58 49.85 -30.63
CA SER A 26 -30.90 49.28 -30.89
C SER A 26 -31.90 50.26 -31.52
N ASP A 27 -31.65 51.55 -31.38
CA ASP A 27 -32.59 52.61 -31.78
C ASP A 27 -32.31 53.15 -33.18
N ILE A 28 -31.24 52.69 -33.84
CA ILE A 28 -30.95 53.00 -35.24
C ILE A 28 -31.66 51.92 -36.10
N PRO A 29 -32.76 52.24 -36.81
CA PRO A 29 -33.58 51.25 -37.51
C PRO A 29 -32.80 50.41 -38.52
N GLN A 30 -31.77 51.02 -39.10
CA GLN A 30 -30.88 50.40 -40.08
C GLN A 30 -30.00 49.29 -39.45
N ILE A 31 -29.51 49.48 -38.22
CA ILE A 31 -28.70 48.48 -37.51
C ILE A 31 -29.60 47.33 -37.05
N LYS A 32 -30.82 47.62 -36.61
CA LYS A 32 -31.81 46.61 -36.26
C LYS A 32 -32.21 45.74 -37.46
N GLN A 33 -32.44 46.34 -38.63
CA GLN A 33 -32.70 45.58 -39.87
C GLN A 33 -31.47 44.77 -40.30
N PHE A 34 -30.27 45.33 -40.22
CA PHE A 34 -29.03 44.62 -40.54
C PHE A 34 -28.82 43.40 -39.63
N TYR A 35 -29.04 43.56 -38.32
CA TYR A 35 -28.97 42.45 -37.37
C TYR A 35 -30.04 41.39 -37.64
N LEU A 36 -31.29 41.78 -37.93
CA LEU A 36 -32.36 40.85 -38.30
C LEU A 36 -32.04 40.07 -39.58
N ASN A 37 -31.37 40.69 -40.55
CA ASN A 37 -30.95 40.04 -41.80
C ASN A 37 -29.76 39.09 -41.61
N ILE A 38 -28.86 39.37 -40.67
CA ILE A 38 -27.65 38.55 -40.43
C ILE A 38 -27.86 37.45 -39.39
N LYS A 39 -28.76 37.65 -38.43
CA LYS A 39 -29.11 36.67 -37.39
C LYS A 39 -29.40 35.26 -37.92
N PRO A 40 -30.22 35.04 -38.96
CA PRO A 40 -30.48 33.68 -39.47
C PRO A 40 -29.21 33.01 -39.99
N ASN A 41 -28.27 33.75 -40.58
CA ASN A 41 -27.00 33.20 -41.05
C ASN A 41 -26.06 32.85 -39.89
N ILE A 42 -25.99 33.69 -38.86
CA ILE A 42 -25.21 33.41 -37.64
C ILE A 42 -25.77 32.17 -36.93
N ASP A 43 -27.09 32.09 -36.75
CA ASP A 43 -27.75 30.95 -36.11
C ASP A 43 -27.54 29.66 -36.93
N THR A 44 -27.57 29.75 -38.27
CA THR A 44 -27.30 28.61 -39.16
C THR A 44 -25.85 28.14 -39.06
N ILE A 45 -24.87 29.05 -39.05
CA ILE A 45 -23.45 28.70 -38.88
C ILE A 45 -23.18 28.09 -37.50
N TYR A 46 -23.78 28.65 -36.45
CA TYR A 46 -23.68 28.11 -35.10
C TYR A 46 -24.28 26.71 -35.01
N ASN A 47 -25.48 26.51 -35.54
CA ASN A 47 -26.14 25.20 -35.56
C ASN A 47 -25.36 24.18 -36.39
N PHE A 48 -24.76 24.59 -37.51
CA PHE A 48 -23.87 23.75 -38.30
C PHE A 48 -22.61 23.36 -37.50
N GLY A 49 -21.94 24.31 -36.86
CA GLY A 49 -20.77 24.06 -36.02
C GLY A 49 -21.06 23.11 -34.86
N VAL A 50 -22.20 23.31 -34.17
CA VAL A 50 -22.66 22.40 -33.10
C VAL A 50 -22.99 21.01 -33.66
N SER A 51 -23.65 20.92 -34.82
CA SER A 51 -23.98 19.65 -35.47
C SER A 51 -22.72 18.87 -35.88
N CYS A 52 -21.73 19.54 -36.48
CA CYS A 52 -20.43 18.96 -36.78
C CYS A 52 -19.71 18.50 -35.51
N GLY A 53 -19.70 19.32 -34.46
CA GLY A 53 -19.10 18.97 -33.17
C GLY A 53 -19.72 17.74 -32.52
N VAL A 54 -21.06 17.66 -32.48
CA VAL A 54 -21.79 16.49 -31.98
C VAL A 54 -21.52 15.26 -32.84
N SER A 55 -21.44 15.41 -34.16
CA SER A 55 -21.15 14.30 -35.07
C SER A 55 -19.73 13.76 -34.88
N LEU A 56 -18.74 14.63 -34.72
CA LEU A 56 -17.35 14.25 -34.40
C LEU A 56 -17.25 13.57 -33.05
N PHE A 57 -17.91 14.12 -32.02
CA PHE A 57 -17.95 13.50 -30.69
C PHE A 57 -18.60 12.12 -30.74
N LYS A 58 -19.72 11.97 -31.45
CA LYS A 58 -20.38 10.68 -31.64
C LYS A 58 -19.49 9.69 -32.39
N CYS A 59 -18.78 10.14 -33.43
CA CYS A 59 -17.81 9.31 -34.15
C CYS A 59 -16.70 8.85 -33.21
N TYR A 60 -16.13 9.75 -32.41
CA TYR A 60 -15.11 9.42 -31.41
C TYR A 60 -15.61 8.37 -30.41
N ILE A 61 -16.78 8.58 -29.82
CA ILE A 61 -17.37 7.63 -28.86
C ILE A 61 -17.61 6.26 -29.52
N ASN A 62 -18.18 6.23 -30.73
CA ASN A 62 -18.41 4.98 -31.45
C ASN A 62 -17.11 4.23 -31.80
N THR A 63 -16.08 4.94 -32.24
CA THR A 63 -14.77 4.35 -32.52
C THR A 63 -14.12 3.83 -31.23
N TYR A 64 -14.19 4.60 -30.14
CA TYR A 64 -13.66 4.20 -28.85
C TYR A 64 -14.35 2.94 -28.31
N THR A 65 -15.69 2.89 -28.32
CA THR A 65 -16.45 1.73 -27.84
C THR A 65 -16.22 0.49 -28.70
N TYR A 66 -16.10 0.66 -30.03
CA TYR A 66 -15.73 -0.42 -30.94
C TYR A 66 -14.34 -0.99 -30.62
N ILE A 67 -13.33 -0.14 -30.47
CA ILE A 67 -11.97 -0.56 -30.10
C ILE A 67 -11.96 -1.25 -28.74
N GLN A 68 -12.65 -0.69 -27.75
CA GLN A 68 -12.76 -1.27 -26.41
C GLN A 68 -13.42 -2.66 -26.43
N THR A 69 -14.42 -2.86 -27.29
CA THR A 69 -15.11 -4.14 -27.43
C THR A 69 -14.18 -5.20 -28.02
N ILE A 70 -13.45 -4.86 -29.09
CA ILE A 70 -12.43 -5.74 -29.68
C ILE A 70 -11.33 -6.05 -28.68
N TYR A 71 -10.83 -5.03 -27.96
CA TYR A 71 -9.81 -5.23 -26.92
C TYR A 71 -10.28 -6.21 -25.85
N ASN A 72 -11.49 -6.02 -25.31
CA ASN A 72 -12.05 -6.91 -24.30
C ASN A 72 -12.23 -8.33 -24.82
N GLN A 73 -12.69 -8.48 -26.07
CA GLN A 73 -12.79 -9.80 -26.71
C GLN A 73 -11.42 -10.46 -26.82
N LEU A 74 -10.43 -9.75 -27.38
CA LEU A 74 -9.06 -10.26 -27.54
C LEU A 74 -8.44 -10.65 -26.19
N TYR A 75 -8.61 -9.80 -25.18
CA TYR A 75 -8.12 -10.02 -23.82
C TYR A 75 -8.78 -11.22 -23.14
N SER A 76 -10.04 -11.51 -23.45
CA SER A 76 -10.78 -12.63 -22.87
C SER A 76 -10.54 -13.97 -23.57
N GLU A 77 -10.36 -13.96 -24.90
CA GLU A 77 -10.26 -15.15 -25.73
C GLU A 77 -8.82 -15.62 -25.96
N TYR A 78 -7.83 -14.72 -25.96
CA TYR A 78 -6.46 -15.03 -26.36
C TYR A 78 -5.44 -14.88 -25.21
N PRO A 79 -5.06 -15.99 -24.55
CA PRO A 79 -4.06 -16.05 -23.48
C PRO A 79 -2.77 -15.24 -23.66
N TYR A 80 -2.15 -15.34 -24.84
CA TYR A 80 -0.90 -14.66 -25.14
C TYR A 80 -1.09 -13.14 -25.27
N PHE A 81 -2.26 -12.71 -25.73
CA PHE A 81 -2.61 -11.29 -25.81
C PHE A 81 -2.80 -10.72 -24.39
N THR A 82 -3.54 -11.42 -23.53
CA THR A 82 -3.69 -11.10 -22.10
C THR A 82 -2.32 -10.92 -21.42
N LEU A 83 -1.45 -11.94 -21.55
CA LEU A 83 -0.11 -11.90 -20.95
C LEU A 83 0.74 -10.74 -21.49
N SER A 84 0.64 -10.44 -22.79
CA SER A 84 1.37 -9.32 -23.40
C SER A 84 0.86 -7.99 -22.87
N MET A 85 -0.45 -7.82 -22.75
CA MET A 85 -1.07 -6.59 -22.23
C MET A 85 -0.77 -6.38 -20.74
N ASP A 86 -0.81 -7.44 -19.92
CA ASP A 86 -0.43 -7.38 -18.50
C ASP A 86 1.03 -6.94 -18.34
N ASN A 87 1.94 -7.50 -19.15
CA ASN A 87 3.35 -7.08 -19.14
C ASN A 87 3.52 -5.62 -19.57
N ILE A 88 2.79 -5.17 -20.60
CA ILE A 88 2.85 -3.77 -21.06
C ILE A 88 2.35 -2.83 -19.96
N ASP A 89 1.24 -3.14 -19.30
CA ASP A 89 0.74 -2.31 -18.21
C ASP A 89 1.70 -2.29 -17.02
N PHE A 90 2.31 -3.42 -16.67
CA PHE A 90 3.37 -3.49 -15.67
C PHE A 90 4.57 -2.60 -16.02
N TYR A 91 5.10 -2.68 -17.24
CA TYR A 91 6.23 -1.82 -17.67
C TYR A 91 5.87 -0.33 -17.68
N LYS A 92 4.63 0.00 -18.03
CA LYS A 92 4.10 1.36 -17.93
C LYS A 92 4.06 1.83 -16.47
N GLN A 93 3.61 1.00 -15.54
CA GLN A 93 3.64 1.30 -14.11
C GLN A 93 5.07 1.50 -13.60
N LEU A 94 6.01 0.64 -14.01
CA LEU A 94 7.43 0.75 -13.67
C LEU A 94 8.05 2.06 -14.19
N LEU A 95 7.69 2.47 -15.42
CA LEU A 95 8.14 3.74 -15.96
C LEU A 95 7.60 4.92 -15.13
N PHE A 96 6.31 4.90 -14.77
CA PHE A 96 5.73 5.95 -13.93
C PHE A 96 6.29 5.94 -12.51
N SER A 97 6.65 4.77 -11.97
CA SER A 97 7.25 4.66 -10.64
C SER A 97 8.66 5.18 -10.60
N TRP A 98 9.42 4.97 -11.68
CA TRP A 98 10.72 5.58 -11.86
C TRP A 98 10.63 7.12 -11.91
N ILE A 99 9.64 7.66 -12.64
CA ILE A 99 9.41 9.11 -12.71
C ILE A 99 8.90 9.67 -11.37
N GLY A 100 8.01 8.95 -10.69
CA GLY A 100 7.35 9.36 -9.46
C GLY A 100 8.07 9.00 -8.17
N ASN A 101 9.21 8.30 -8.24
CA ASN A 101 9.98 7.79 -7.11
C ASN A 101 9.14 6.99 -6.10
N TYR A 102 8.32 6.06 -6.61
CA TYR A 102 7.55 5.12 -5.79
C TYR A 102 7.85 3.67 -6.20
N ASN A 103 7.48 2.73 -5.34
CA ASN A 103 7.75 1.30 -5.58
C ASN A 103 6.61 0.65 -6.37
N VAL A 104 6.95 -0.36 -7.16
CA VAL A 104 5.98 -1.21 -7.85
C VAL A 104 6.15 -2.62 -7.33
N GLU A 105 5.03 -3.30 -7.10
CA GLU A 105 5.03 -4.70 -6.70
C GLU A 105 5.57 -5.60 -7.82
N PRO A 106 6.08 -6.80 -7.51
CA PRO A 106 6.41 -7.77 -8.54
C PRO A 106 5.20 -8.10 -9.43
N ASN A 107 5.43 -8.36 -10.73
CA ASN A 107 4.38 -8.67 -11.71
C ASN A 107 3.82 -10.10 -11.53
N GLU A 108 4.39 -10.88 -10.62
CA GLU A 108 3.95 -12.23 -10.31
C GLU A 108 2.62 -12.22 -9.53
N LYS A 109 1.75 -13.19 -9.86
CA LYS A 109 0.48 -13.41 -9.14
C LYS A 109 0.66 -13.99 -7.73
N GLY A 110 1.88 -14.39 -7.37
CA GLY A 110 2.20 -14.93 -6.06
C GLY A 110 3.59 -14.51 -5.59
N TRP A 111 3.65 -13.67 -4.57
CA TRP A 111 4.90 -13.27 -3.93
C TRP A 111 4.72 -13.07 -2.43
N MET A 112 5.82 -13.19 -1.71
CA MET A 112 5.95 -12.87 -0.29
C MET A 112 6.93 -11.73 -0.11
N LEU A 113 6.69 -10.89 0.88
CA LEU A 113 7.51 -9.74 1.24
C LEU A 113 7.74 -9.80 2.74
N THR A 114 9.01 -9.71 3.15
CA THR A 114 9.39 -9.52 4.55
C THR A 114 10.02 -8.16 4.77
N GLN A 115 9.65 -7.48 5.85
CA GLN A 115 10.21 -6.20 6.30
C GLN A 115 10.40 -6.17 7.81
N PHE A 116 11.32 -5.33 8.29
CA PHE A 116 11.58 -5.14 9.73
C PHE A 116 11.70 -3.67 10.07
N LEU A 117 11.13 -3.29 11.21
CA LEU A 117 11.24 -1.97 11.83
C LEU A 117 12.27 -2.02 12.95
N MET A 118 13.34 -1.25 12.79
CA MET A 118 14.42 -1.15 13.76
C MET A 118 14.18 0.02 14.71
N LYS A 119 14.58 -0.14 15.98
CA LYS A 119 14.46 0.87 17.04
C LYS A 119 15.43 2.04 16.87
N ASN A 120 16.66 1.78 16.44
CA ASN A 120 17.77 2.72 16.59
C ASN A 120 17.97 3.67 15.40
N LYS A 121 17.14 3.52 14.37
CA LYS A 121 17.02 4.40 13.23
C LYS A 121 15.56 4.21 12.80
N LYS A 122 14.81 5.27 12.48
CA LYS A 122 13.55 5.17 11.70
C LYS A 122 13.81 4.59 10.28
N LEU A 123 14.81 3.70 10.14
CA LEU A 123 15.16 2.95 8.94
C LEU A 123 14.32 1.69 8.96
N ILE A 124 13.44 1.63 7.97
CA ILE A 124 12.80 0.39 7.58
C ILE A 124 13.79 -0.35 6.70
N ASN A 125 14.07 -1.62 7.00
CA ASN A 125 15.06 -2.40 6.26
C ASN A 125 14.66 -2.54 4.78
N SER A 126 15.64 -2.83 3.91
CA SER A 126 15.39 -3.10 2.50
C SER A 126 14.34 -4.18 2.31
N LYS A 127 13.33 -3.90 1.47
CA LYS A 127 12.27 -4.86 1.11
C LYS A 127 12.88 -6.11 0.50
N CYS A 128 12.51 -7.29 0.99
CA CYS A 128 12.90 -8.56 0.39
C CYS A 128 11.66 -9.24 -0.19
N TYR A 129 11.56 -9.29 -1.52
CA TYR A 129 10.51 -10.02 -2.22
C TYR A 129 10.99 -11.43 -2.57
N GLU A 130 10.14 -12.41 -2.31
CA GLU A 130 10.36 -13.80 -2.67
C GLU A 130 9.17 -14.31 -3.49
N THR A 131 9.43 -14.86 -4.67
CA THR A 131 8.39 -15.45 -5.51
C THR A 131 7.93 -16.77 -4.90
N CYS A 132 6.64 -16.88 -4.52
CA CYS A 132 6.12 -18.08 -3.86
C CYS A 132 5.33 -19.01 -4.79
N LEU A 133 4.80 -18.48 -5.90
CA LEU A 133 4.21 -19.29 -6.96
C LEU A 133 5.21 -19.46 -8.11
N PRO A 134 5.35 -20.67 -8.70
CA PRO A 134 6.02 -20.78 -9.99
C PRO A 134 5.33 -19.86 -11.01
N LYS A 135 6.04 -19.42 -12.06
CA LYS A 135 5.45 -18.62 -13.15
C LYS A 135 4.39 -19.45 -13.89
N ILE A 136 3.22 -19.57 -13.27
CA ILE A 136 2.02 -20.11 -13.88
C ILE A 136 1.46 -18.95 -14.70
N PRO A 137 1.31 -19.11 -16.02
CA PRO A 137 0.72 -18.06 -16.84
C PRO A 137 -0.64 -17.67 -16.27
N ALA A 138 -0.84 -16.38 -16.01
CA ALA A 138 -2.05 -15.83 -15.38
C ALA A 138 -3.36 -16.19 -16.11
N TYR A 139 -3.28 -16.62 -17.37
CA TYR A 139 -4.45 -17.09 -18.14
C TYR A 139 -4.92 -18.51 -17.79
N LEU A 140 -4.06 -19.37 -17.21
CA LEU A 140 -4.43 -20.74 -16.83
C LEU A 140 -5.22 -20.80 -15.53
N CYS A 141 -5.07 -19.78 -14.69
CA CYS A 141 -5.66 -19.74 -13.37
C CYS A 141 -6.07 -18.29 -13.11
N LYS A 142 -7.36 -18.00 -13.32
CA LYS A 142 -7.90 -16.64 -13.19
C LYS A 142 -8.12 -16.26 -11.73
N ASP A 143 -8.44 -17.26 -10.91
CA ASP A 143 -8.77 -17.11 -9.50
C ASP A 143 -8.07 -18.18 -8.67
N LEU A 144 -7.93 -17.89 -7.38
CA LEU A 144 -7.37 -18.80 -6.37
C LEU A 144 -8.03 -20.20 -6.38
N GLU A 145 -9.35 -20.26 -6.64
CA GLU A 145 -10.16 -21.48 -6.62
C GLU A 145 -9.72 -22.52 -7.67
N PHE A 146 -9.02 -22.07 -8.72
CA PHE A 146 -8.54 -22.95 -9.78
C PHE A 146 -7.13 -23.49 -9.53
N LEU A 147 -6.45 -23.07 -8.45
CA LEU A 147 -5.14 -23.63 -8.10
C LEU A 147 -5.31 -25.04 -7.50
N PRO A 148 -4.40 -25.97 -7.83
CA PRO A 148 -4.33 -27.25 -7.13
C PRO A 148 -4.14 -27.02 -5.63
N LYS A 149 -4.90 -27.74 -4.80
CA LYS A 149 -4.83 -27.64 -3.34
C LYS A 149 -3.40 -27.82 -2.82
N GLU A 150 -2.64 -28.75 -3.41
CA GLU A 150 -1.23 -28.97 -3.07
C GLU A 150 -0.34 -27.72 -3.27
N SER A 151 -0.61 -26.91 -4.29
CA SER A 151 0.13 -25.66 -4.53
C SER A 151 -0.22 -24.60 -3.49
N ILE A 152 -1.50 -24.53 -3.11
CA ILE A 152 -1.98 -23.63 -2.06
C ILE A 152 -1.36 -24.03 -0.72
N ASP A 153 -1.44 -25.31 -0.35
CA ASP A 153 -0.88 -25.84 0.89
C ASP A 153 0.64 -25.61 0.96
N SER A 154 1.36 -25.82 -0.16
CA SER A 154 2.81 -25.56 -0.23
C SER A 154 3.17 -24.10 -0.03
N VAL A 155 2.43 -23.17 -0.64
CA VAL A 155 2.67 -21.72 -0.51
C VAL A 155 2.38 -21.27 0.93
N THR A 156 1.35 -21.80 1.56
CA THR A 156 1.02 -21.50 2.96
C THR A 156 2.06 -22.00 3.92
N THR A 157 2.51 -23.23 3.78
CA THR A 157 3.58 -23.76 4.63
C THR A 157 4.82 -22.86 4.57
N LYS A 158 5.20 -22.41 3.36
CA LYS A 158 6.32 -21.46 3.19
C LYS A 158 6.06 -20.11 3.86
N TYR A 159 4.84 -19.59 3.74
CA TYR A 159 4.45 -18.34 4.38
C TYR A 159 4.50 -18.45 5.91
N ASP A 160 4.05 -19.58 6.46
CA ASP A 160 4.05 -19.85 7.89
C ASP A 160 5.48 -19.98 8.43
N GLU A 161 6.33 -20.72 7.72
CA GLU A 161 7.77 -20.78 8.00
C GLU A 161 8.42 -19.39 7.99
N SER A 162 8.04 -18.53 7.03
CA SER A 162 8.51 -17.14 6.96
C SER A 162 8.05 -16.32 8.18
N VAL A 163 6.79 -16.45 8.58
CA VAL A 163 6.24 -15.78 9.77
C VAL A 163 6.93 -16.27 11.04
N ASP A 164 7.19 -17.57 11.17
CA ASP A 164 7.91 -18.15 12.32
C ASP A 164 9.38 -17.72 12.36
N ALA A 165 10.03 -17.58 11.21
CA ALA A 165 11.37 -17.01 11.10
C ALA A 165 11.39 -15.55 11.54
N ILE A 166 10.44 -14.73 11.05
CA ILE A 166 10.27 -13.34 11.49
C ILE A 166 10.05 -13.27 13.00
N LYS A 167 9.20 -14.14 13.53
CA LYS A 167 8.91 -14.23 14.96
C LYS A 167 10.17 -14.50 15.78
N SER A 168 10.98 -15.46 15.34
CA SER A 168 12.26 -15.79 15.97
C SER A 168 13.24 -14.61 15.92
N ILE A 169 13.31 -13.89 14.79
CA ILE A 169 14.18 -12.71 14.61
C ILE A 169 13.74 -11.55 15.52
N VAL A 170 12.44 -11.24 15.55
CA VAL A 170 11.87 -10.14 16.33
C VAL A 170 12.05 -10.38 17.82
N PHE A 171 11.76 -11.60 18.32
CA PHE A 171 11.97 -11.92 19.73
C PHE A 171 13.45 -12.08 20.10
N GLY A 172 14.29 -12.55 19.17
CA GLY A 172 15.73 -12.73 19.38
C GLY A 172 16.53 -11.43 19.41
N SER A 173 15.99 -10.32 18.91
CA SER A 173 16.71 -9.05 18.79
C SER A 173 16.01 -7.89 19.49
N TYR A 174 16.68 -7.27 20.46
CA TYR A 174 16.12 -6.10 21.15
C TYR A 174 16.05 -4.82 20.29
N LYS A 175 16.67 -4.87 19.11
CA LYS A 175 16.73 -3.74 18.17
C LYS A 175 15.56 -3.73 17.20
N ILE A 176 14.77 -4.80 17.12
CA ILE A 176 13.63 -4.92 16.20
C ILE A 176 12.35 -4.70 17.00
N GLN A 177 11.48 -3.81 16.51
CA GLN A 177 10.20 -3.48 17.15
C GLN A 177 9.05 -4.25 16.50
N GLU A 178 9.06 -4.30 15.18
CA GLU A 178 8.04 -4.94 14.35
C GLU A 178 8.73 -5.72 13.21
N GLY A 179 8.18 -6.88 12.87
CA GLY A 179 8.48 -7.60 11.63
C GLY A 179 7.17 -7.81 10.86
N LEU A 180 7.16 -7.50 9.57
CA LEU A 180 5.99 -7.62 8.71
C LEU A 180 6.24 -8.69 7.64
N SER A 181 5.29 -9.58 7.48
CA SER A 181 5.16 -10.48 6.33
C SER A 181 3.90 -10.13 5.55
N ILE A 182 4.03 -9.97 4.22
CA ILE A 182 2.91 -9.82 3.30
C ILE A 182 3.03 -10.91 2.25
N MET A 183 1.97 -11.67 2.03
CA MET A 183 1.82 -12.56 0.89
C MET A 183 0.71 -12.05 0.00
N LYS A 184 1.03 -11.80 -1.27
CA LYS A 184 0.03 -11.62 -2.33
C LYS A 184 -0.20 -12.96 -3.00
N LEU A 185 -1.47 -13.33 -3.13
CA LEU A 185 -1.91 -14.49 -3.88
C LEU A 185 -3.13 -14.08 -4.72
N TYR A 186 -2.91 -13.92 -6.03
CA TYR A 186 -3.80 -13.22 -6.95
C TYR A 186 -4.17 -11.82 -6.45
N ASP A 187 -5.46 -11.62 -6.17
CA ASP A 187 -6.05 -10.36 -5.73
C ASP A 187 -6.29 -10.37 -4.21
N HIS A 188 -5.58 -11.22 -3.45
CA HIS A 188 -5.71 -11.32 -2.00
C HIS A 188 -4.36 -11.09 -1.32
N TYR A 189 -4.36 -10.26 -0.29
CA TYR A 189 -3.16 -9.96 0.51
C TYR A 189 -3.32 -10.45 1.94
N THR A 190 -2.53 -11.46 2.29
CA THR A 190 -2.38 -11.90 3.67
C THR A 190 -1.23 -11.14 4.30
N CYS A 191 -1.50 -10.41 5.37
CA CYS A 191 -0.58 -9.56 6.12
C CYS A 191 -0.50 -10.07 7.56
N ARG A 192 0.73 -10.25 8.06
CA ARG A 192 1.03 -10.61 9.44
C ARG A 192 2.13 -9.69 9.96
N SER A 193 1.86 -9.04 11.08
CA SER A 193 2.86 -8.22 11.75
C SER A 193 3.19 -8.86 13.09
N VAL A 194 4.47 -9.04 13.39
CA VAL A 194 5.00 -9.54 14.65
C VAL A 194 5.60 -8.40 15.44
N PHE A 195 5.06 -8.16 16.63
CA PHE A 195 5.54 -7.13 17.55
C PHE A 195 6.34 -7.78 18.67
N ARG A 196 7.43 -7.15 19.08
CA ARG A 196 8.34 -7.71 20.08
C ARG A 196 7.70 -7.97 21.44
N ASP A 197 6.80 -7.12 21.87
CA ASP A 197 6.21 -7.21 23.22
C ASP A 197 4.88 -7.97 23.22
N ILE A 198 4.46 -8.51 22.07
CA ILE A 198 3.18 -9.20 21.92
C ILE A 198 3.42 -10.60 21.38
N PRO A 199 3.19 -11.65 22.20
CA PRO A 199 3.20 -13.01 21.70
C PRO A 199 2.05 -13.18 20.72
N ILE A 200 2.39 -13.50 19.47
CA ILE A 200 1.40 -13.81 18.46
C ILE A 200 1.04 -15.28 18.55
N CYS A 201 -0.26 -15.51 18.81
CA CYS A 201 -0.95 -16.75 18.58
C CYS A 201 -1.90 -16.49 17.41
N VAL A 202 -1.46 -16.74 16.18
CA VAL A 202 -2.33 -16.63 15.01
C VAL A 202 -2.24 -17.95 14.28
N ASP A 203 -3.37 -18.65 14.23
CA ASP A 203 -3.55 -19.79 13.36
C ASP A 203 -3.56 -19.31 11.90
N THR A 204 -2.65 -19.85 11.11
CA THR A 204 -2.46 -19.60 9.68
C THR A 204 -3.31 -20.53 8.82
N ILE A 205 -4.45 -20.97 9.34
CA ILE A 205 -5.26 -21.98 8.68
C ILE A 205 -5.85 -21.40 7.40
N LEU A 206 -5.37 -21.89 6.27
CA LEU A 206 -6.07 -21.79 4.99
C LEU A 206 -7.30 -22.70 4.98
N PRO A 207 -8.38 -22.31 4.28
CA PRO A 207 -8.44 -21.31 3.21
C PRO A 207 -8.50 -19.84 3.69
N ILE A 208 -8.08 -18.93 2.81
CA ILE A 208 -8.20 -17.48 2.99
C ILE A 208 -9.70 -17.18 3.13
N GLN A 209 -10.17 -16.98 4.35
CA GLN A 209 -11.55 -16.63 4.60
C GLN A 209 -11.71 -15.11 4.51
N LYS A 210 -12.67 -14.64 3.70
CA LYS A 210 -13.03 -13.23 3.65
C LYS A 210 -13.72 -12.80 4.95
N CYS A 211 -13.35 -11.65 5.47
CA CYS A 211 -14.06 -10.96 6.54
C CYS A 211 -15.36 -10.37 5.96
N LYS A 212 -16.45 -10.39 6.73
CA LYS A 212 -17.68 -9.69 6.33
C LYS A 212 -17.56 -8.17 6.48
N ASN A 213 -16.83 -7.73 7.50
CA ASN A 213 -16.66 -6.32 7.79
C ASN A 213 -15.62 -5.71 6.85
N HIS A 214 -15.95 -4.52 6.35
CA HIS A 214 -15.05 -3.73 5.53
C HIS A 214 -15.14 -2.26 5.95
N PHE A 215 -14.11 -1.50 5.61
CA PHE A 215 -14.11 -0.06 5.79
C PHE A 215 -14.59 0.60 4.49
N ILE A 216 -15.43 1.63 4.64
CA ILE A 216 -15.89 2.47 3.55
C ILE A 216 -14.75 3.39 3.11
N ASN A 217 -14.01 3.93 4.07
CA ASN A 217 -12.93 4.87 3.81
C ASN A 217 -11.82 4.73 4.86
N VAL A 218 -10.58 4.81 4.41
CA VAL A 218 -9.38 4.82 5.26
C VAL A 218 -8.48 5.93 4.72
N GLU A 219 -8.22 6.95 5.53
CA GLU A 219 -7.44 8.11 5.13
C GLU A 219 -6.26 8.30 6.07
N TYR A 220 -5.07 8.33 5.51
CA TYR A 220 -3.87 8.69 6.23
C TYR A 220 -3.65 10.20 6.19
N THR A 221 -3.25 10.74 7.35
CA THR A 221 -2.98 12.16 7.57
C THR A 221 -1.75 12.34 8.46
N HIS A 222 -1.03 13.44 8.25
CA HIS A 222 0.13 13.81 9.06
C HIS A 222 0.11 15.34 9.25
N PRO A 223 0.47 15.89 10.42
CA PRO A 223 0.43 17.34 10.67
C PRO A 223 1.19 18.18 9.63
N ASP A 224 2.35 17.70 9.20
CA ASP A 224 3.19 18.36 8.19
C ASP A 224 2.76 18.12 6.74
N LEU A 225 1.75 17.26 6.48
CA LEU A 225 1.23 17.04 5.14
C LEU A 225 0.01 17.93 4.87
N LYS A 226 0.06 18.66 3.76
CA LYS A 226 -1.04 19.53 3.31
C LYS A 226 -2.24 18.79 2.73
N HIS A 227 -2.12 17.49 2.54
CA HIS A 227 -3.13 16.66 1.89
C HIS A 227 -3.30 15.35 2.65
N THR A 228 -4.46 14.73 2.47
CA THR A 228 -4.77 13.40 2.98
C THR A 228 -4.47 12.37 1.90
N ILE A 229 -4.07 11.17 2.29
CA ILE A 229 -3.78 10.07 1.37
C ILE A 229 -4.81 8.97 1.62
N PRO A 230 -5.70 8.66 0.66
CA PRO A 230 -6.62 7.54 0.80
C PRO A 230 -5.84 6.21 0.72
N ILE A 231 -6.21 5.26 1.58
CA ILE A 231 -5.65 3.91 1.64
C ILE A 231 -6.70 2.92 1.16
N ASP A 232 -6.35 2.13 0.15
CA ASP A 232 -7.21 1.06 -0.35
C ASP A 232 -6.88 -0.27 0.34
N LEU A 233 -7.89 -0.85 1.01
CA LEU A 233 -7.80 -2.16 1.67
C LEU A 233 -8.70 -3.22 1.04
N THR A 234 -9.29 -2.97 -0.13
CA THR A 234 -10.30 -3.82 -0.79
C THR A 234 -9.91 -5.30 -0.85
N HIS A 235 -8.62 -5.57 -1.08
CA HIS A 235 -8.07 -6.91 -1.26
C HIS A 235 -7.50 -7.53 0.03
N MET A 236 -7.74 -6.91 1.18
CA MET A 236 -7.08 -7.23 2.46
C MET A 236 -8.07 -7.58 3.59
N TYR A 237 -9.37 -7.56 3.32
CA TYR A 237 -10.43 -7.94 4.26
C TYR A 237 -10.50 -9.47 4.44
N LEU A 238 -9.50 -10.03 5.11
CA LEU A 238 -9.34 -11.46 5.35
C LEU A 238 -9.34 -11.76 6.85
N VAL A 239 -9.83 -12.92 7.26
CA VAL A 239 -9.79 -13.34 8.67
C VAL A 239 -8.33 -13.47 9.13
N ASN A 240 -8.07 -13.04 10.36
CA ASN A 240 -6.77 -12.95 11.01
C ASN A 240 -5.77 -11.99 10.32
N ASN A 241 -6.21 -11.16 9.37
CA ASN A 241 -5.32 -10.18 8.75
C ASN A 241 -4.96 -9.06 9.69
N ILE A 242 -3.67 -8.75 9.78
CA ILE A 242 -3.13 -7.63 10.56
C ILE A 242 -2.80 -6.50 9.58
N VAL A 243 -3.54 -5.40 9.68
CA VAL A 243 -3.39 -4.23 8.79
C VAL A 243 -3.20 -2.94 9.58
N LEU A 244 -2.76 -1.90 8.89
CA LEU A 244 -2.57 -0.54 9.43
C LEU A 244 -1.58 -0.46 10.60
N SER A 245 -0.70 -1.46 10.75
CA SER A 245 0.50 -1.33 11.57
C SER A 245 1.51 -0.37 10.92
N PRO A 246 2.51 0.14 11.66
CA PRO A 246 3.49 1.07 11.11
C PRO A 246 4.23 0.56 9.87
N LEU A 247 4.74 -0.68 9.88
CA LEU A 247 5.38 -1.26 8.68
C LEU A 247 4.38 -1.46 7.54
N PHE A 248 3.16 -1.90 7.84
CA PHE A 248 2.13 -2.08 6.82
C PHE A 248 1.83 -0.74 6.14
N LEU A 249 1.68 0.32 6.94
CA LEU A 249 1.39 1.66 6.43
C LEU A 249 2.54 2.17 5.56
N HIS A 250 3.79 1.99 6.01
CA HIS A 250 4.95 2.32 5.20
C HIS A 250 4.94 1.56 3.87
N TYR A 251 4.61 0.26 3.89
CA TYR A 251 4.49 -0.53 2.67
C TYR A 251 3.47 0.09 1.70
N ILE A 252 2.23 0.31 2.13
CA ILE A 252 1.17 0.85 1.27
C ILE A 252 1.50 2.25 0.75
N LEU A 253 1.96 3.15 1.62
CA LEU A 253 2.29 4.52 1.24
C LEU A 253 3.45 4.58 0.24
N SER A 254 4.35 3.60 0.26
CA SER A 254 5.46 3.50 -0.67
C SER A 254 5.08 3.00 -2.07
N LEU A 255 3.84 2.55 -2.28
CA LEU A 255 3.32 2.08 -3.58
C LEU A 255 2.64 3.18 -4.40
N GLN A 256 2.52 4.39 -3.85
CA GLN A 256 1.77 5.48 -4.45
C GLN A 256 2.66 6.72 -4.66
N PRO A 257 2.34 7.59 -5.65
CA PRO A 257 3.23 8.68 -6.09
C PRO A 257 3.25 9.93 -5.19
N LEU A 258 2.34 10.07 -4.25
CA LEU A 258 2.24 11.20 -3.32
C LEU A 258 3.31 11.10 -2.24
N SER A 259 3.92 12.23 -1.88
CA SER A 259 4.88 12.30 -0.78
C SER A 259 4.19 12.03 0.57
N TYR A 260 4.86 11.27 1.43
CA TYR A 260 4.35 10.89 2.75
C TYR A 260 5.47 10.97 3.82
N ILE A 261 5.10 11.01 5.10
CA ILE A 261 6.02 11.10 6.24
C ILE A 261 5.68 9.99 7.24
N ILE A 262 6.55 8.99 7.38
CA ILE A 262 6.31 7.91 8.35
C ILE A 262 7.01 8.22 9.68
N ASP A 263 6.23 8.56 10.70
CA ASP A 263 6.68 8.73 12.07
C ASP A 263 5.57 8.35 13.07
N ASP A 264 5.66 8.86 14.30
CA ASP A 264 4.74 8.59 15.40
C ASP A 264 3.61 9.63 15.53
N GLU A 265 3.59 10.67 14.69
CA GLU A 265 2.60 11.76 14.74
C GLU A 265 1.47 11.59 13.73
N TYR A 266 1.56 10.63 12.81
CA TYR A 266 0.48 10.38 11.86
C TYR A 266 -0.81 9.90 12.54
N VAL A 267 -1.92 10.16 11.84
CA VAL A 267 -3.25 9.69 12.21
C VAL A 267 -3.93 9.08 11.00
N ILE A 268 -4.57 7.92 11.21
CA ILE A 268 -5.40 7.25 10.21
C ILE A 268 -6.85 7.45 10.60
N ASN A 269 -7.63 8.12 9.76
CA ASN A 269 -9.08 8.28 9.93
C ASN A 269 -9.78 7.13 9.22
N ILE A 270 -10.68 6.44 9.90
CA ILE A 270 -11.41 5.29 9.36
C ILE A 270 -12.90 5.53 9.49
N MET A 271 -13.62 5.22 8.40
CA MET A 271 -15.06 5.07 8.34
C MET A 271 -15.39 3.60 8.11
N ASP A 272 -16.05 2.95 9.06
CA ASP A 272 -16.50 1.56 8.87
C ASP A 272 -17.84 1.45 8.11
N GLN A 273 -18.26 0.23 7.81
CA GLN A 273 -19.51 -0.07 7.12
C GLN A 273 -20.77 0.48 7.82
N ASP A 274 -20.69 0.69 9.13
CA ASP A 274 -21.78 1.21 9.96
C ASP A 274 -21.68 2.75 10.13
N ILE A 275 -20.79 3.39 9.35
CA ILE A 275 -20.54 4.85 9.32
C ILE A 275 -19.94 5.34 10.65
N ASN A 276 -19.38 4.45 11.47
CA ASN A 276 -18.64 4.87 12.64
C ASN A 276 -17.29 5.44 12.21
N MET A 277 -16.97 6.62 12.74
CA MET A 277 -15.72 7.31 12.52
C MET A 277 -14.80 7.12 13.71
N PHE A 278 -13.60 6.63 13.48
CA PHE A 278 -12.58 6.51 14.52
C PHE A 278 -11.18 6.75 13.96
N GLN A 279 -10.22 6.95 14.87
CA GLN A 279 -8.84 7.27 14.52
C GLN A 279 -7.87 6.24 15.08
N LEU A 280 -6.87 5.88 14.28
CA LEU A 280 -5.71 5.13 14.73
C LEU A 280 -4.48 6.02 14.74
N THR A 281 -3.70 5.87 15.79
CA THR A 281 -2.37 6.46 15.97
C THR A 281 -1.30 5.42 15.68
N TYR A 282 -0.04 5.84 15.62
CA TYR A 282 1.13 4.97 15.45
C TYR A 282 1.13 3.68 16.30
N TYR A 283 0.68 3.76 17.55
CA TYR A 283 0.68 2.65 18.50
C TYR A 283 -0.44 1.62 18.32
N LYS A 284 -1.34 1.83 17.35
CA LYS A 284 -2.53 0.99 17.12
C LYS A 284 -2.47 0.31 15.77
N TYR A 285 -3.11 -0.85 15.68
CA TYR A 285 -3.27 -1.62 14.46
C TYR A 285 -4.62 -2.35 14.46
N ILE A 286 -5.01 -2.91 13.32
CA ILE A 286 -6.28 -3.62 13.16
C ILE A 286 -6.04 -5.10 12.90
N ILE A 287 -6.85 -5.94 13.54
CA ILE A 287 -7.00 -7.35 13.23
C ILE A 287 -8.43 -7.60 12.75
N PHE A 288 -8.58 -8.22 11.58
CA PHE A 288 -9.88 -8.68 11.12
C PHE A 288 -10.20 -10.07 11.67
N ASP A 289 -11.43 -10.24 12.13
CA ASP A 289 -12.05 -11.51 12.50
C ASP A 289 -13.12 -11.86 11.47
N LYS A 290 -13.84 -12.97 11.64
CA LYS A 290 -14.87 -13.42 10.70
C LYS A 290 -16.00 -12.40 10.49
N ASP A 291 -16.51 -11.84 11.59
CA ASP A 291 -17.69 -10.97 11.62
C ASP A 291 -17.42 -9.58 12.23
N GLN A 292 -16.17 -9.28 12.61
CA GLN A 292 -15.80 -8.01 13.23
C GLN A 292 -14.32 -7.68 13.02
N TYR A 293 -13.90 -6.50 13.50
CA TYR A 293 -12.49 -6.11 13.56
C TYR A 293 -12.14 -5.68 14.98
N TYR A 294 -10.87 -5.80 15.34
CA TYR A 294 -10.36 -5.35 16.63
C TYR A 294 -9.25 -4.33 16.42
N VAL A 295 -9.37 -3.19 17.12
CA VAL A 295 -8.26 -2.26 17.28
C VAL A 295 -7.40 -2.73 18.45
N LYS A 296 -6.11 -2.95 18.20
CA LYS A 296 -5.14 -3.43 19.18
C LYS A 296 -3.99 -2.44 19.31
N GLU A 297 -3.40 -2.37 20.49
CA GLU A 297 -2.20 -1.56 20.75
C GLU A 297 -0.98 -2.46 20.73
N TRP A 298 0.09 -2.06 20.04
CA TRP A 298 1.31 -2.85 19.92
C TRP A 298 2.45 -2.40 20.84
N SER A 299 2.36 -1.20 21.38
CA SER A 299 3.27 -0.69 22.41
C SER A 299 2.49 -0.42 23.69
N LEU A 300 3.02 -0.86 24.82
CA LEU A 300 2.49 -0.44 26.12
C LEU A 300 2.74 1.08 26.30
N PRO A 301 1.71 1.90 26.59
CA PRO A 301 1.93 3.25 27.06
C PRO A 301 2.71 3.18 28.39
N GLY A 302 3.98 3.62 28.40
CA GLY A 302 4.76 3.76 29.62
C GLY A 302 6.14 3.10 29.68
N LYS A 303 6.65 2.46 28.61
CA LYS A 303 8.05 2.02 28.57
C LYS A 303 8.72 2.36 27.25
N TYR A 304 9.09 3.63 27.09
CA TYR A 304 10.30 3.95 26.34
C TYR A 304 11.10 5.09 26.97
N MET A 305 12.41 4.83 27.03
CA MET A 305 13.45 5.56 27.73
C MET A 305 13.72 6.93 27.12
N GLY A 306 13.83 7.93 27.99
CA GLY A 306 14.17 9.30 27.64
C GLY A 306 14.25 10.26 28.83
N SER A 307 14.45 9.75 30.06
CA SER A 307 14.93 10.57 31.18
C SER A 307 16.10 9.83 31.81
N ASP A 308 17.28 10.09 31.24
CA ASP A 308 18.53 9.90 31.96
C ASP A 308 18.52 10.90 33.12
N GLN A 309 18.04 10.46 34.29
CA GLN A 309 18.55 11.00 35.55
C GLN A 309 19.74 10.14 35.94
N GLU A 310 20.92 10.62 35.55
CA GLU A 310 22.13 10.40 36.33
C GLU A 310 21.81 10.72 37.80
N ASN A 311 21.81 9.71 38.66
CA ASN A 311 22.03 9.91 40.08
C ASN A 311 23.10 8.92 40.54
N HIS A 312 24.28 9.49 40.69
CA HIS A 312 25.38 8.99 41.49
C HIS A 312 24.92 8.55 42.89
N ILE A 313 25.26 7.31 43.24
CA ILE A 313 25.77 6.82 44.53
C ILE A 313 25.03 7.25 45.81
N THR A 314 24.48 6.27 46.53
CA THR A 314 24.91 6.02 47.93
C THR A 314 24.71 4.56 48.31
N THR A 315 25.84 3.88 48.40
CA THR A 315 26.05 2.66 49.19
C THR A 315 25.77 2.96 50.66
N SER A 316 24.90 2.16 51.28
CA SER A 316 24.94 1.91 52.72
C SER A 316 24.76 0.42 52.98
N SER A 317 25.83 -0.13 53.53
CA SER A 317 26.14 -1.48 53.99
C SER A 317 25.16 -2.11 54.99
N SER A 318 25.04 -3.43 54.93
CA SER A 318 25.10 -4.37 56.07
C SER A 318 25.18 -5.80 55.53
N SER A 319 26.38 -6.43 55.54
CA SER A 319 26.80 -7.54 56.43
C SER A 319 26.01 -8.85 56.18
N SER A 320 26.60 -10.04 55.98
CA SER A 320 27.81 -10.61 56.58
C SER A 320 28.21 -11.94 55.91
N ASP A 321 29.48 -12.31 56.08
CA ASP A 321 30.07 -13.67 56.12
C ASP A 321 30.07 -14.51 54.82
N SER A 322 31.11 -15.25 54.43
CA SER A 322 32.25 -15.83 55.14
C SER A 322 33.35 -16.27 54.18
N ILE A 323 34.57 -16.27 54.72
CA ILE A 323 35.87 -16.72 54.23
C ILE A 323 35.91 -18.23 53.92
N SER A 324 36.56 -18.63 52.82
CA SER A 324 37.57 -19.70 52.84
C SER A 324 38.46 -19.70 51.59
N ASP A 325 39.74 -19.44 51.86
CA ASP A 325 40.88 -19.73 51.01
C ASP A 325 41.02 -21.24 50.76
N ILE A 326 41.27 -21.66 49.51
CA ILE A 326 42.12 -22.83 49.21
C ILE A 326 42.94 -22.51 47.94
N ASP A 327 44.23 -22.37 48.17
CA ASP A 327 45.32 -22.42 47.21
C ASP A 327 45.53 -23.88 46.73
N HIS A 328 45.69 -24.13 45.43
CA HIS A 328 46.57 -25.21 44.96
C HIS A 328 46.93 -25.07 43.47
N THR A 329 48.22 -24.88 43.29
CA THR A 329 49.07 -25.11 42.12
C THR A 329 48.86 -26.46 41.41
N ASN A 330 48.88 -26.50 40.07
CA ASN A 330 50.01 -27.06 39.30
C ASN A 330 49.76 -27.15 37.79
N LYS A 331 50.88 -27.08 37.08
CA LYS A 331 51.13 -27.23 35.64
C LYS A 331 50.77 -28.64 35.14
N ASP A 332 50.44 -28.77 33.84
CA ASP A 332 51.32 -29.42 32.85
C ASP A 332 50.63 -29.60 31.48
N ASP A 333 51.42 -29.30 30.45
CA ASP A 333 51.59 -29.94 29.15
C ASP A 333 50.42 -30.35 28.22
N SER A 334 50.58 -29.83 26.99
CA SER A 334 49.99 -30.08 25.65
C SER A 334 49.99 -31.56 25.17
N PRO A 335 49.65 -31.95 23.91
CA PRO A 335 49.06 -31.23 22.75
C PRO A 335 47.92 -32.02 22.00
N GLU A 336 47.48 -31.45 20.88
CA GLU A 336 46.95 -32.11 19.66
C GLU A 336 45.59 -32.86 19.66
N LYS A 337 44.66 -32.37 18.83
CA LYS A 337 44.11 -33.17 17.72
C LYS A 337 43.43 -32.32 16.64
N HIS A 338 44.07 -32.32 15.47
CA HIS A 338 43.51 -31.95 14.18
C HIS A 338 42.44 -32.96 13.71
N SER A 339 41.46 -32.47 12.92
CA SER A 339 41.01 -32.99 11.60
C SER A 339 39.49 -32.73 11.38
N PRO A 340 38.96 -32.80 10.15
CA PRO A 340 39.38 -32.05 8.96
C PRO A 340 38.18 -31.42 8.22
N HIS A 341 38.47 -30.37 7.45
CA HIS A 341 37.58 -29.76 6.46
C HIS A 341 37.48 -30.64 5.21
N PRO A 342 36.31 -30.85 4.59
CA PRO A 342 36.22 -31.41 3.25
C PRO A 342 36.24 -30.32 2.18
N GLU A 343 37.17 -30.45 1.25
CA GLU A 343 37.20 -29.77 -0.05
C GLU A 343 36.11 -30.36 -0.97
N TYR A 344 35.36 -29.49 -1.65
CA TYR A 344 34.51 -29.89 -2.77
C TYR A 344 35.23 -29.63 -4.09
N SER A 345 35.50 -30.73 -4.77
CA SER A 345 35.94 -30.84 -6.16
C SER A 345 34.88 -30.29 -7.10
N SER A 346 35.28 -29.35 -7.95
CA SER A 346 34.60 -28.96 -9.17
C SER A 346 34.92 -29.95 -10.27
N ASP A 347 33.91 -30.60 -10.86
CA ASP A 347 34.00 -31.06 -12.25
C ASP A 347 32.63 -31.02 -12.95
N SER A 348 32.74 -30.53 -14.18
CA SER A 348 31.81 -30.34 -15.29
C SER A 348 30.56 -31.24 -15.44
N MET A 349 29.46 -30.62 -15.84
CA MET A 349 28.86 -30.82 -17.19
C MET A 349 27.97 -29.64 -17.60
#